data_AF-A0A7V7HNW0-F1
#
_entry.id   AF-A0A7V7HNW0-F1
#
_cell.length_a   1.000
_cell.length_b   1.000
_cell.length_c   1.000
_cell.angle_alpha   90.00
_cell.angle_beta   90.00
_cell.angle_gamma   90.00
#
_symmetry.space_group_name_H-M   'P 1'
#
loop_
_entity.id
_entity.type
_entity.pdbx_description
1 polymer ?
#
loop_
_entity_poly.entity_id
_entity_poly.type
_entity_poly.pdbx_seq_one_letter_code
_entity_poly.pdbx_strand_id
1 'polypeptide(L)'
;MGEIKLNKGVFDAKVSDLKSGASDLGKPKFNDMKLSRTNLTRLIQYCEAIEQLSQKVQRYEQILENDLNKIQQTGEKIVEKDEQLEKQLRMIDSNYHAK
;
A
#
# COMPACT_ATOMS: atom_id res chain seq x y z
N MET A 1 -23.10 -1.42 -23.70
CA MET A 1 -22.86 -1.39 -22.24
C MET A 1 -21.40 -1.05 -22.05
N GLY A 2 -21.06 -0.09 -21.18
CA GLY A 2 -19.66 0.26 -20.93
C GLY A 2 -18.96 -0.89 -20.21
N GLU A 3 -17.83 -1.35 -20.73
CA GLU A 3 -16.96 -2.29 -20.03
C GLU A 3 -16.50 -1.64 -18.73
N ILE A 4 -17.03 -2.09 -17.59
CA ILE A 4 -16.39 -1.83 -16.30
C ILE A 4 -15.17 -2.75 -16.30
N LYS A 5 -14.06 -2.25 -16.82
CA LYS A 5 -12.78 -2.96 -16.83
C LYS A 5 -11.80 -2.12 -16.05
N LEU A 6 -11.21 -2.70 -15.00
CA LEU A 6 -10.13 -2.04 -14.29
C LEU A 6 -9.01 -1.71 -15.28
N ASN A 7 -8.63 -0.45 -15.40
CA ASN A 7 -7.43 -0.08 -16.14
C ASN A 7 -6.21 -0.50 -15.31
N LYS A 8 -5.81 -1.77 -15.47
CA LYS A 8 -4.76 -2.41 -14.69
C LYS A 8 -3.44 -1.65 -14.78
N GLY A 9 -3.09 -1.12 -15.96
CA GLY A 9 -1.85 -0.35 -16.14
C GLY A 9 -1.82 0.93 -15.29
N VAL A 10 -2.92 1.69 -15.28
CA VAL A 10 -3.03 2.90 -14.45
C VAL A 10 -3.10 2.56 -12.97
N PHE A 11 -3.82 1.49 -12.62
CA PHE A 11 -3.95 1.02 -11.24
C PHE A 11 -2.60 0.57 -10.66
N ASP A 12 -1.89 -0.29 -11.38
CA ASP A 12 -0.57 -0.80 -10.95
C ASP A 12 0.45 0.33 -10.83
N ALA A 13 0.44 1.30 -11.75
CA ALA A 13 1.29 2.47 -11.67
C ALA A 13 1.00 3.29 -10.40
N LYS A 14 -0.27 3.51 -10.07
CA LYS A 14 -0.66 4.21 -8.83
C LYS A 14 -0.29 3.45 -7.57
N VAL A 15 -0.45 2.13 -7.56
CA VAL A 15 0.00 1.30 -6.42
C VAL A 15 1.53 1.35 -6.29
N SER A 16 2.26 1.36 -7.40
CA SER A 16 3.72 1.50 -7.41
C SER A 16 4.15 2.86 -6.85
N ASP A 17 3.53 3.95 -7.29
CA ASP A 17 3.80 5.31 -6.77
C ASP A 17 3.60 5.36 -5.24
N LEU A 18 2.52 4.74 -4.76
CA LEU A 18 2.21 4.68 -3.33
C LEU A 18 3.23 3.84 -2.55
N LYS A 19 3.68 2.71 -3.10
CA LYS A 19 4.72 1.88 -2.49
C LYS A 19 6.05 2.60 -2.39
N SER A 20 6.43 3.35 -3.44
CA SER A 20 7.63 4.19 -3.41
C SER A 20 7.53 5.28 -2.34
N GLY A 21 6.40 5.99 -2.25
CA GLY A 21 6.18 7.01 -1.22
C GLY A 21 6.16 6.45 0.20
N ALA A 22 5.61 5.26 0.41
CA ALA A 22 5.63 4.58 1.72
C ALA A 22 7.06 4.19 2.13
N SER A 23 7.88 3.69 1.19
CA SER A 23 9.29 3.37 1.45
C SER A 23 10.14 4.60 1.77
N ASP A 24 9.79 5.76 1.22
CA ASP A 24 10.47 7.03 1.54
C ASP A 24 10.21 7.48 2.98
N LEU A 25 9.08 7.08 3.57
CA LEU A 25 8.70 7.43 4.94
C LEU A 25 9.60 6.79 6.01
N GLY A 26 10.19 5.62 5.72
CA GLY A 26 11.13 4.91 6.60
C GLY A 26 12.59 5.35 6.47
N LYS A 27 12.92 6.18 5.47
CA LYS A 27 14.30 6.68 5.24
C LYS A 27 14.81 7.68 6.28
N PRO A 28 14.00 8.50 6.97
CA PRO A 28 14.43 9.30 8.10
C PRO A 28 14.84 8.37 9.26
N LYS A 29 16.09 7.92 9.24
CA LYS A 29 16.68 7.15 10.34
C LYS A 29 17.04 8.12 11.46
N PHE A 30 16.16 8.25 12.45
CA PHE A 30 16.41 8.98 13.69
C PHE A 30 17.37 8.22 14.63
N ASN A 31 18.39 7.56 14.06
CA ASN A 31 19.22 6.63 14.80
C ASN A 31 20.16 7.36 15.76
N ASP A 32 20.19 6.87 16.99
CA ASP A 32 21.24 7.08 18.00
C ASP A 32 21.49 8.51 18.49
N MET A 33 20.43 9.32 18.66
CA MET A 33 20.51 10.48 19.55
C MET A 33 20.52 10.04 21.03
N LYS A 34 21.59 9.37 21.46
CA LYS A 34 21.83 9.02 22.87
C LYS A 34 22.80 10.03 23.49
N LEU A 35 22.27 10.97 24.26
CA LEU A 35 23.07 11.88 25.06
C LEU A 35 23.45 11.21 26.38
N SER A 36 24.59 10.51 26.40
CA SER A 36 25.07 9.74 27.56
C SER A 36 25.82 10.60 28.61
N ARG A 37 26.03 11.89 28.35
CA ARG A 37 26.88 12.77 29.19
C ARG A 37 26.26 14.13 29.53
N THR A 38 24.93 14.27 29.47
CA THR A 38 24.25 15.51 29.88
C THR A 38 23.34 15.29 31.08
N ASN A 39 23.35 16.25 32.01
CA ASN A 39 22.39 16.34 33.10
C ASN A 39 21.22 17.29 32.76
N LEU A 40 21.18 17.83 31.54
CA LEU A 40 20.13 18.72 31.09
C LEU A 40 18.89 17.90 30.74
N THR A 41 17.94 17.84 31.68
CA THR A 41 16.68 17.08 31.56
C THR A 41 15.92 17.36 30.27
N ARG A 42 15.90 18.63 29.82
CA ARG A 42 15.22 19.03 28.59
C ARG A 42 15.82 18.37 27.34
N LEU A 43 17.13 18.18 27.28
CA LEU A 43 17.79 17.49 26.17
C LEU A 43 17.50 16.00 26.17
N ILE A 44 17.46 15.37 27.35
CA ILE A 44 17.07 13.96 27.51
C ILE A 44 15.64 13.75 26.99
N GLN A 45 14.70 14.63 27.37
CA GLN A 45 13.31 14.57 26.90
C GLN A 45 13.18 14.71 25.39
N TYR A 46 14.00 15.55 24.74
CA TYR A 46 14.02 15.64 23.29
C TYR A 46 14.51 14.36 22.63
N CYS A 47 15.55 13.72 23.17
CA CYS A 47 16.01 12.42 22.69
C CYS A 47 14.92 11.34 22.78
N GLU A 48 14.22 11.25 23.92
CA GLU A 48 13.09 10.33 24.10
C GLU A 48 11.95 10.61 23.13
N ALA A 49 11.61 11.89 22.91
CA ALA A 49 10.56 12.27 21.97
C ALA A 49 10.90 11.90 20.52
N ILE A 50 12.17 12.05 20.13
CA ILE A 50 12.67 11.67 18.80
C ILE A 50 12.63 10.14 18.64
N GLU A 51 13.01 9.38 19.67
CA GLU A 51 12.93 7.92 19.64
C GLU A 51 11.48 7.43 19.53
N GLN A 52 10.56 8.02 20.30
CA GLN A 52 9.13 7.71 20.19
C GLN A 52 8.55 8.06 18.82
N LEU A 53 8.96 9.18 18.23
CA LEU A 53 8.57 9.55 16.88
C LEU A 53 9.08 8.52 15.87
N SER A 54 10.34 8.11 15.98
CA SER A 54 10.94 7.07 15.12
C SER A 54 10.13 5.77 15.17
N GLN A 55 9.78 5.31 16.37
CA GLN A 55 8.99 4.09 16.53
C GLN A 55 7.59 4.22 15.93
N LYS A 56 6.95 5.39 16.07
CA LYS A 56 5.62 5.65 15.46
C LYS A 56 5.70 5.67 13.94
N VAL A 57 6.72 6.29 13.36
CA VAL A 57 6.93 6.32 11.91
C VAL A 57 7.15 4.91 11.36
N GLN A 58 7.99 4.09 12.00
CA GLN A 58 8.21 2.69 11.61
C GLN A 58 6.92 1.85 11.66
N ARG A 59 6.11 2.01 12.72
CA ARG A 59 4.82 1.31 12.81
C ARG A 59 3.86 1.74 11.71
N TYR A 60 3.85 3.04 11.39
CA TYR A 60 2.98 3.56 10.34
C TYR A 60 3.40 3.07 8.95
N GLU A 61 4.70 2.98 8.67
CA GLU A 61 5.26 2.37 7.45
C GLU A 61 4.76 0.93 7.27
N GLN A 62 4.83 0.11 8.32
CA GLN A 62 4.34 -1.28 8.28
C GLN A 62 2.84 -1.40 8.02
N ILE A 63 2.03 -0.48 8.59
CA ILE A 63 0.59 -0.45 8.33
C ILE A 63 0.32 -0.07 6.87
N LEU A 64 1.00 0.96 6.37
CA LEU A 64 0.91 1.39 4.97
C LEU A 64 1.29 0.26 4.01
N GLU A 65 2.39 -0.44 4.26
CA GLU A 65 2.83 -1.55 3.42
C GLU A 65 1.76 -2.65 3.36
N ASN A 66 1.17 -3.02 4.50
CA ASN A 66 0.10 -4.01 4.57
C ASN A 66 -1.14 -3.58 3.78
N ASP A 67 -1.56 -2.31 3.91
CA ASP A 67 -2.74 -1.81 3.21
C ASP A 67 -2.49 -1.69 1.70
N LEU A 68 -1.30 -1.28 1.27
CA LEU A 68 -0.93 -1.26 -0.15
C LEU A 68 -0.90 -2.66 -0.75
N ASN A 69 -0.44 -3.66 0.00
CA ASN A 69 -0.50 -5.05 -0.45
C ASN A 69 -1.95 -5.56 -0.59
N LYS A 70 -2.85 -5.19 0.34
CA LYS A 70 -4.29 -5.51 0.20
C LYS A 70 -4.94 -4.81 -0.99
N ILE A 71 -4.57 -3.56 -1.26
CA ILE A 71 -5.07 -2.81 -2.44
C ILE A 71 -4.63 -3.53 -3.71
N GLN A 72 -3.36 -3.92 -3.82
CA GLN A 72 -2.85 -4.66 -4.97
C GLN A 72 -3.63 -5.98 -5.17
N GLN A 73 -3.77 -6.79 -4.12
CA GLN A 73 -4.53 -8.05 -4.17
C GLN A 73 -5.99 -7.85 -4.56
N THR A 74 -6.60 -6.75 -4.11
CA THR A 74 -7.98 -6.41 -4.48
C THR A 74 -8.08 -6.08 -5.97
N GLY A 75 -7.12 -5.31 -6.50
CA GLY A 75 -7.03 -5.03 -7.93
C GLY A 75 -6.91 -6.30 -8.77
N GLU A 76 -6.05 -7.24 -8.36
CA GLU A 76 -5.89 -8.54 -9.02
C GLU A 76 -7.20 -9.35 -9.04
N LYS A 77 -7.92 -9.38 -7.91
CA LYS A 77 -9.23 -10.07 -7.81
C LYS A 77 -10.31 -9.42 -8.67
N ILE A 78 -10.28 -8.10 -8.86
CA ILE A 78 -11.24 -7.41 -9.75
C ILE A 78 -11.00 -7.87 -11.19
N VAL A 79 -9.74 -7.88 -11.64
CA VAL A 79 -9.37 -8.35 -12.98
C VAL A 79 -9.79 -9.80 -13.19
N GLU A 80 -9.51 -10.69 -12.23
CA GLU A 80 -9.89 -12.09 -12.31
C GLU A 80 -11.42 -12.27 -12.41
N LYS A 81 -12.19 -11.51 -11.62
CA LYS A 81 -13.66 -11.56 -11.67
C LYS A 81 -14.21 -11.02 -12.98
N ASP A 82 -13.66 -9.94 -13.50
CA ASP A 82 -14.06 -9.37 -14.79
C ASP A 82 -13.83 -10.40 -15.93
N GLU A 83 -12.68 -11.09 -15.94
CA GLU A 83 -12.39 -12.14 -16.91
C GLU A 83 -13.33 -13.35 -16.78
N GLN A 84 -13.68 -13.75 -15.55
CA GLN A 84 -14.64 -14.83 -15.30
C GLN A 84 -16.05 -14.47 -15.80
N LEU A 85 -16.51 -13.24 -15.52
CA LEU A 85 -17.79 -12.73 -16.00
C LEU A 85 -17.83 -12.66 -17.53
N GLU A 86 -16.76 -12.18 -18.16
CA GLU A 86 -16.67 -12.13 -19.63
C GLU A 86 -16.78 -13.55 -20.25
N LYS A 87 -16.08 -14.53 -19.67
CA LYS A 87 -16.19 -15.94 -20.10
C LYS A 87 -17.60 -16.48 -19.95
N GLN A 88 -18.27 -16.21 -18.84
CA GLN A 88 -19.64 -16.65 -18.60
C GLN A 88 -20.63 -16.03 -19.59
N LEU A 89 -20.51 -14.73 -19.85
CA LEU A 89 -21.35 -14.02 -20.82
C LEU A 89 -21.17 -14.59 -22.24
N ARG A 90 -19.94 -14.82 -22.68
CA ARG A 90 -19.65 -15.44 -23.99
C ARG A 90 -20.25 -16.85 -24.13
N MET A 91 -20.26 -17.65 -23.07
CA MET A 91 -20.88 -18.98 -23.08
C MET A 91 -22.42 -18.91 -23.15
N ILE A 92 -23.03 -17.91 -22.53
CA ILE A 92 -24.48 -17.71 -22.58
C ILE A 92 -24.90 -17.29 -24.00
N ASP A 93 -24.18 -16.33 -24.60
CA ASP A 93 -24.46 -15.85 -25.95
C ASP A 93 -24.26 -16.96 -27.01
N SER A 94 -23.22 -17.81 -26.87
CA SER A 94 -23.00 -18.91 -27.82
C SER A 94 -24.11 -19.98 -27.77
N ASN A 95 -24.66 -20.25 -26.58
CA ASN A 95 -25.79 -21.17 -26.42
C ASN A 95 -27.12 -20.59 -26.95
N TYR A 96 -27.27 -19.26 -26.98
CA TYR A 96 -28.44 -18.60 -27.55
C TYR A 96 -28.45 -18.60 -29.08
N HIS A 97 -27.29 -18.57 -29.73
CA HIS A 97 -27.17 -18.59 -31.19
C HIS A 97 -27.10 -20.00 -31.81
N ALA A 98 -27.04 -21.05 -30.98
CA ALA A 98 -27.01 -22.46 -31.41
C ALA A 98 -28.40 -23.13 -31.43
N LYS A 99 -29.49 -22.39 -31.15
CA LYS A 99 -30.88 -22.85 -31.20
C LYS A 99 -31.64 -22.23 -32.36
#